data_AF-A0A1F2RHE4-F1
#
_entry.id   AF-A0A1F2RHE4-F1
#
_cell.length_a   1.000
_cell.length_b   1.000
_cell.length_c   1.000
_cell.angle_alpha   90.00
_cell.angle_beta   90.00
_cell.angle_gamma   90.00
#
_symmetry.space_group_name_H-M   'P 1'
#
loop_
_entity.id
_entity.type
_entity.pdbx_description
1 polymer ?
#
loop_
_entity_poly.entity_id
_entity_poly.type
_entity_poly.pdbx_seq_one_letter_code
_entity_poly.pdbx_strand_id
1 'polypeptide(L)'
;MKTITGFLVLSTLILAISTLVFRSRYHAEQDKYARLANAYRQVTANRPSPLTTTPSPSQTTKPATKTQATHADSSGLRRIAGPSWFGCLNRAKFEELNGYLHDQDRAAFIGSVGRAYRDGECVPFEQGEEVYLSDTAIFSGLVQVRRPGKTERWWTYAEAVR
;
A
#
# COMPACT_ATOMS: atom_id res chain seq x y z
N MET A 1 -60.28 -8.68 -10.45
CA MET A 1 -59.01 -7.92 -10.63
C MET A 1 -58.65 -7.13 -9.37
N LYS A 2 -58.38 -7.79 -8.23
CA LYS A 2 -58.07 -7.11 -6.93
C LYS A 2 -56.79 -7.62 -6.23
N THR A 3 -56.10 -8.61 -6.78
CA THR A 3 -54.96 -9.29 -6.14
C THR A 3 -53.58 -8.77 -6.59
N ILE A 4 -53.48 -8.05 -7.71
CA ILE A 4 -52.20 -7.62 -8.28
C ILE A 4 -51.60 -6.44 -7.50
N THR A 5 -52.43 -5.57 -6.92
CA THR A 5 -51.98 -4.38 -6.18
C THR A 5 -51.27 -4.71 -4.87
N GLY A 6 -51.61 -5.84 -4.22
CA GLY A 6 -51.01 -6.24 -2.95
C GLY A 6 -49.55 -6.68 -3.06
N PHE A 7 -49.17 -7.35 -4.16
CA PHE A 7 -47.80 -7.84 -4.37
C PHE A 7 -46.80 -6.71 -4.64
N LEU A 8 -47.23 -5.67 -5.37
CA LEU A 8 -46.40 -4.50 -5.65
C LEU A 8 -46.03 -3.73 -4.38
N VAL A 9 -46.97 -3.57 -3.44
CA VAL A 9 -46.74 -2.87 -2.16
C VAL A 9 -45.82 -3.67 -1.24
N LEU A 10 -45.94 -5.00 -1.23
CA LEU A 10 -45.08 -5.85 -0.39
C LEU A 10 -43.64 -5.88 -0.90
N SER A 11 -43.44 -5.95 -2.22
CA SER A 11 -42.10 -5.95 -2.83
C SER A 11 -41.35 -4.64 -2.56
N THR A 12 -42.01 -3.49 -2.72
CA THR A 12 -41.38 -2.20 -2.45
C THR A 12 -41.02 -2.02 -0.97
N LEU A 13 -41.84 -2.55 -0.05
CA LEU A 13 -41.55 -2.52 1.38
C LEU A 13 -40.32 -3.37 1.73
N ILE A 14 -40.17 -4.56 1.15
CA ILE A 14 -39.01 -5.44 1.38
C ILE A 14 -37.72 -4.80 0.86
N LEU A 15 -37.75 -4.17 -0.32
CA LEU A 15 -36.62 -3.43 -0.89
C LEU A 15 -36.24 -2.21 -0.02
N ALA A 16 -37.23 -1.46 0.49
CA ALA A 16 -36.98 -0.33 1.38
C ALA A 16 -36.34 -0.77 2.71
N ILE A 17 -36.84 -1.85 3.32
CA ILE A 17 -36.27 -2.39 4.57
C ILE A 17 -34.84 -2.89 4.34
N SER A 18 -34.59 -3.60 3.23
CA SER A 18 -33.26 -4.13 2.90
C SER A 18 -32.24 -3.00 2.69
N THR A 19 -32.62 -1.94 1.99
CA THR A 19 -31.75 -0.76 1.78
C THR A 19 -31.48 0.01 3.07
N LEU A 20 -32.47 0.14 3.96
CA LEU A 20 -32.29 0.74 5.29
C LEU A 20 -31.32 -0.05 6.17
N VAL A 21 -31.46 -1.37 6.23
CA VAL A 21 -30.56 -2.24 7.00
C VAL A 21 -29.14 -2.21 6.43
N PHE A 22 -29.00 -2.26 5.10
CA PHE A 22 -27.71 -2.17 4.43
C PHE A 22 -27.02 -0.82 4.69
N ARG A 23 -27.76 0.30 4.58
CA ARG A 23 -27.26 1.65 4.85
C ARG A 23 -26.83 1.80 6.31
N SER A 24 -27.59 1.26 7.26
CA SER A 24 -27.25 1.32 8.69
C SER A 24 -25.96 0.56 9.01
N ARG A 25 -25.79 -0.65 8.45
CA ARG A 25 -24.53 -1.41 8.59
C ARG A 25 -23.35 -0.68 7.95
N TYR A 26 -23.55 -0.08 6.77
CA TYR A 26 -22.49 0.67 6.08
C TYR A 26 -21.99 1.87 6.90
N HIS A 27 -22.88 2.63 7.53
CA HIS A 27 -22.48 3.76 8.39
C HIS A 27 -21.73 3.32 9.65
N ALA A 28 -22.16 2.23 10.29
CA ALA A 28 -21.47 1.70 11.47
C ALA A 28 -20.03 1.24 11.16
N GLU A 29 -19.79 0.73 9.95
CA GLU A 29 -18.45 0.36 9.49
C GLU A 29 -17.58 1.62 9.27
N GLN A 30 -18.12 2.65 8.63
CA GLN A 30 -17.41 3.91 8.35
C GLN A 30 -16.96 4.64 9.63
N ASP A 31 -17.78 4.63 10.68
CA ASP A 31 -17.43 5.27 11.96
C ASP A 31 -16.23 4.58 12.65
N LYS A 32 -16.09 3.26 12.50
CA LYS A 32 -14.90 2.54 13.01
C LYS A 32 -13.63 3.01 12.29
N TYR A 33 -13.69 3.16 10.96
CA TYR A 33 -12.55 3.63 10.18
C TYR A 33 -12.19 5.09 10.48
N ALA A 34 -13.17 5.97 10.65
CA ALA A 34 -12.94 7.36 11.02
C ALA A 34 -12.22 7.48 12.38
N ARG A 35 -12.59 6.63 13.35
CA ARG A 35 -11.91 6.58 14.66
C ARG A 35 -10.47 6.09 14.55
N LEU A 36 -10.21 5.05 13.74
CA LEU A 36 -8.85 4.55 13.52
C LEU A 36 -7.96 5.57 12.80
N ALA A 37 -8.49 6.28 11.80
CA ALA A 37 -7.75 7.32 11.09
C ALA A 37 -7.38 8.50 12.01
N ASN A 38 -8.31 8.93 12.87
CA ASN A 38 -8.03 9.98 13.85
C ASN A 38 -7.04 9.52 14.93
N ALA A 39 -7.13 8.27 15.40
CA ALA A 39 -6.16 7.71 16.33
C ALA A 39 -4.75 7.66 15.71
N TYR A 40 -4.63 7.27 14.45
CA TYR A 40 -3.35 7.27 13.73
C TYR A 40 -2.75 8.68 13.61
N ARG A 41 -3.56 9.69 13.27
CA ARG A 41 -3.11 11.10 13.22
C ARG A 41 -2.53 11.59 14.55
N GLN A 42 -3.17 11.27 15.67
CA GLN A 42 -2.68 11.69 16.99
C GLN A 42 -1.35 11.03 17.36
N VAL A 43 -1.14 9.77 16.97
CA VAL A 43 0.14 9.09 17.20
C VAL A 43 1.26 9.71 16.35
N THR A 44 0.98 10.10 15.11
CA THR A 44 1.98 10.73 14.24
C THR A 44 2.33 12.16 14.67
N ALA A 45 1.40 12.91 15.27
CA ALA A 45 1.61 14.30 15.69
C ALA A 45 2.53 14.44 16.91
N ASN A 46 2.61 13.41 17.76
CA ASN A 46 3.42 13.42 18.99
C ASN A 46 4.74 12.65 18.85
N ARG A 47 5.15 12.25 17.64
CA ARG A 47 6.41 11.52 17.45
C ARG A 47 7.57 12.52 17.58
N PRO A 48 8.47 12.39 18.57
CA PRO A 48 9.69 13.17 18.59
C PRO A 48 10.51 12.86 17.33
N SER A 49 11.08 13.90 16.71
CA SER A 49 11.96 13.77 15.55
C SER A 49 13.01 12.69 15.81
N PRO A 50 13.25 11.77 14.86
CA PRO A 50 14.23 10.71 15.06
C PRO A 50 15.61 11.34 15.23
N LEU A 51 16.16 11.23 16.45
CA LEU A 51 17.55 11.55 16.72
C LEU A 51 18.45 10.59 15.94
N THR A 52 19.37 11.19 15.20
CA THR A 52 20.54 10.63 14.55
C THR A 52 21.17 9.52 15.40
N THR A 53 21.03 8.26 14.98
CA THR A 53 21.73 7.14 15.60
C THR A 53 22.83 6.63 14.67
N THR A 54 24.04 6.69 15.20
CA THR A 54 25.35 6.28 14.69
C THR A 54 25.39 4.90 14.03
N PRO A 55 26.19 4.70 12.96
CA PRO A 55 26.35 3.41 12.28
C PRO A 55 27.12 2.39 13.13
N SER A 56 26.62 1.15 13.15
CA SER A 56 27.27 -0.02 13.78
C SER A 56 28.12 -0.81 12.74
N PRO A 57 29.35 -1.23 13.06
CA PRO A 57 30.24 -1.91 12.12
C PRO A 57 30.14 -3.45 12.16
N SER A 58 30.21 -4.04 10.96
CA SER A 58 30.85 -5.35 10.63
C SER A 58 30.14 -6.65 11.09
N GLN A 59 30.05 -7.75 10.32
CA GLN A 59 30.99 -8.43 9.39
C GLN A 59 30.23 -9.55 8.60
N THR A 60 30.41 -9.75 7.26
CA THR A 60 31.37 -10.68 6.58
C THR A 60 30.91 -12.16 6.59
N THR A 61 30.82 -13.01 5.54
CA THR A 61 31.18 -13.08 4.10
C THR A 61 30.64 -14.39 3.48
N LYS A 62 30.36 -14.45 2.15
CA LYS A 62 30.86 -15.49 1.22
C LYS A 62 30.65 -15.08 -0.26
N PRO A 63 31.58 -15.38 -1.21
CA PRO A 63 31.61 -14.72 -2.52
C PRO A 63 31.13 -15.57 -3.73
N ALA A 64 30.80 -14.82 -4.78
CA ALA A 64 30.83 -15.13 -6.22
C ALA A 64 29.63 -15.84 -6.89
N THR A 65 28.74 -15.03 -7.47
CA THR A 65 28.38 -15.15 -8.89
C THR A 65 28.33 -13.73 -9.48
N LYS A 66 29.18 -13.46 -10.47
CA LYS A 66 29.15 -12.26 -11.29
C LYS A 66 27.83 -12.23 -12.06
N THR A 67 26.90 -11.39 -11.64
CA THR A 67 25.94 -10.77 -12.56
C THR A 67 26.31 -9.31 -12.61
N GLN A 68 26.95 -8.91 -13.71
CA GLN A 68 27.21 -7.52 -14.05
C GLN A 68 25.86 -6.81 -14.22
N ALA A 69 25.40 -6.10 -13.20
CA ALA A 69 24.37 -5.07 -13.33
C ALA A 69 25.06 -3.71 -13.52
N THR A 70 25.86 -3.59 -14.58
CA THR A 70 26.21 -2.29 -15.16
C THR A 70 25.09 -1.89 -16.09
N HIS A 71 24.04 -1.29 -15.54
CA HIS A 71 23.27 -0.29 -16.26
C HIS A 71 23.10 0.91 -15.33
N ALA A 72 24.07 1.82 -15.43
CA ALA A 72 23.93 3.16 -14.95
C ALA A 72 22.68 3.80 -15.58
N ASP A 73 21.71 4.11 -14.72
CA ASP A 73 21.19 5.47 -14.55
C ASP A 73 20.91 6.24 -15.85
N SER A 74 20.17 5.63 -16.76
CA SER A 74 19.67 6.28 -17.98
C SER A 74 18.23 5.91 -18.34
N SER A 75 17.49 5.26 -17.44
CA SER A 75 16.03 5.30 -17.49
C SER A 75 15.59 6.57 -16.77
N GLY A 76 15.38 7.62 -17.55
CA GLY A 76 15.09 8.97 -17.05
C GLY A 76 14.05 9.03 -15.94
N LEU A 77 14.15 10.11 -15.17
CA LEU A 77 13.23 10.49 -14.10
C LEU A 77 11.77 10.14 -14.46
N ARG A 78 11.17 9.24 -13.69
CA ARG A 78 9.78 8.81 -13.85
C ARG A 78 8.92 9.40 -12.77
N ARG A 79 7.60 9.26 -12.93
CA ARG A 79 6.64 9.72 -11.95
C ARG A 79 5.76 8.58 -11.48
N ILE A 80 5.34 8.66 -10.22
CA ILE A 80 4.34 7.77 -9.67
C ILE A 80 2.97 8.11 -10.29
N ALA A 81 2.27 7.10 -10.81
CA ALA A 81 1.08 7.28 -11.64
C ALA A 81 -0.19 7.65 -10.85
N GLY A 82 -0.30 7.26 -9.58
CA GLY A 82 -1.53 7.40 -8.77
C GLY A 82 -1.30 7.59 -7.26
N PRO A 83 -2.38 7.83 -6.48
CA PRO A 83 -2.29 8.30 -5.09
C PRO A 83 -2.16 7.21 -4.02
N SER A 84 -2.11 5.92 -4.40
CA SER A 84 -2.18 4.79 -3.45
C SER A 84 -1.03 3.79 -3.62
N TRP A 85 0.04 4.22 -4.27
CA TRP A 85 1.20 3.36 -4.44
C TRP A 85 2.06 3.35 -3.19
N PHE A 86 2.68 2.21 -2.94
CA PHE A 86 3.64 2.03 -1.88
C PHE A 86 4.79 1.19 -2.39
N GLY A 87 5.90 1.21 -1.67
CA GLY A 87 7.00 0.30 -1.94
C GLY A 87 7.68 -0.18 -0.68
N CYS A 88 8.36 -1.31 -0.76
CA CYS A 88 9.06 -1.91 0.37
C CYS A 88 10.53 -2.17 0.05
N LEU A 89 11.41 -1.99 1.02
CA LEU A 89 12.85 -2.28 0.89
C LEU A 89 13.08 -3.76 0.57
N ASN A 90 12.30 -4.64 1.20
CA ASN A 90 12.35 -6.07 1.00
C ASN A 90 11.25 -6.54 0.05
N ARG A 91 11.65 -7.26 -1.02
CA ARG A 91 10.72 -7.84 -2.00
C ARG A 91 9.74 -8.84 -1.38
N ALA A 92 10.23 -9.72 -0.50
CA ALA A 92 9.39 -10.72 0.15
C ALA A 92 8.31 -10.06 1.00
N LYS A 93 8.62 -8.92 1.64
CA LYS A 93 7.64 -8.15 2.40
C LYS A 93 6.57 -7.53 1.50
N PHE A 94 6.97 -7.00 0.34
CA PHE A 94 6.03 -6.50 -0.65
C PHE A 94 5.09 -7.60 -1.16
N GLU A 95 5.64 -8.78 -1.46
CA GLU A 95 4.87 -9.94 -1.92
C GLU A 95 3.93 -10.48 -0.83
N GLU A 96 4.35 -10.52 0.43
CA GLU A 96 3.48 -10.87 1.58
C GLU A 96 2.28 -9.91 1.66
N LEU A 97 2.51 -8.60 1.58
CA LEU A 97 1.45 -7.60 1.61
C LEU A 97 0.51 -7.73 0.40
N ASN A 98 1.05 -8.03 -0.78
CA ASN A 98 0.24 -8.30 -1.97
C ASN A 98 -0.60 -9.59 -1.82
N GLY A 99 -0.08 -10.60 -1.12
CA GLY A 99 -0.83 -11.81 -0.78
C GLY A 99 -2.12 -11.48 -0.03
N TYR A 100 -2.05 -10.62 0.99
CA TYR A 100 -3.25 -10.17 1.71
C TYR A 100 -4.25 -9.42 0.83
N LEU A 101 -3.76 -8.61 -0.13
CA LEU A 101 -4.64 -7.92 -1.08
C LEU A 101 -5.33 -8.91 -2.04
N HIS A 102 -4.59 -9.92 -2.52
CA HIS A 102 -5.10 -10.96 -3.39
C HIS A 102 -6.17 -11.81 -2.69
N ASP A 103 -5.91 -12.21 -1.46
CA ASP A 103 -6.82 -13.00 -0.62
C ASP A 103 -8.00 -12.16 -0.08
N GLN A 104 -8.05 -10.87 -0.40
CA GLN A 104 -9.04 -9.90 0.07
C GLN A 104 -9.07 -9.73 1.60
N ASP A 105 -8.00 -10.15 2.31
CA ASP A 105 -7.84 -9.95 3.75
C ASP A 105 -7.35 -8.53 4.05
N ARG A 106 -8.30 -7.58 3.96
CA ARG A 106 -8.04 -6.17 4.23
C ARG A 106 -7.56 -5.92 5.66
N ALA A 107 -7.99 -6.73 6.64
CA ALA A 107 -7.62 -6.55 8.03
C ALA A 107 -6.14 -6.89 8.25
N ALA A 108 -5.69 -8.03 7.70
CA ALA A 108 -4.28 -8.41 7.70
C ALA A 108 -3.43 -7.41 6.93
N PHE A 109 -3.89 -6.98 5.73
CA PHE A 109 -3.18 -5.97 4.95
C PHE A 109 -2.97 -4.68 5.73
N ILE A 110 -4.04 -4.08 6.28
CA ILE A 110 -3.96 -2.82 7.03
C ILE A 110 -3.06 -2.96 8.25
N GLY A 111 -3.21 -4.05 9.01
CA GLY A 111 -2.39 -4.30 10.20
C GLY A 111 -0.90 -4.45 9.87
N SER A 112 -0.58 -5.19 8.80
CA SER A 112 0.80 -5.49 8.41
C SER A 112 1.47 -4.33 7.68
N VAL A 113 0.77 -3.62 6.79
CA VAL A 113 1.32 -2.44 6.10
C VAL A 113 1.55 -1.30 7.09
N GLY A 114 0.64 -1.11 8.06
CA GLY A 114 0.81 -0.11 9.12
C GLY A 114 2.04 -0.39 9.99
N ARG A 115 2.34 -1.65 10.29
CA ARG A 115 3.60 -2.04 10.96
C ARG A 115 4.81 -1.73 10.07
N ALA A 116 4.79 -2.21 8.83
CA ALA A 116 5.90 -2.02 7.90
C ALA A 116 6.23 -0.54 7.63
N TYR A 117 5.23 0.35 7.61
CA TYR A 117 5.45 1.80 7.54
C TYR A 117 6.09 2.37 8.80
N ARG A 118 5.71 1.90 9.99
CA ARG A 118 6.31 2.38 11.25
C ARG A 118 7.75 1.94 11.41
N ASP A 119 8.05 0.73 10.93
CA ASP A 119 9.36 0.09 11.02
C ASP A 119 10.31 0.56 9.89
N GLY A 120 9.80 1.33 8.92
CA GLY A 120 10.57 1.86 7.80
C GLY A 120 10.87 0.82 6.71
N GLU A 121 10.26 -0.37 6.79
CA GLU A 121 10.38 -1.42 5.79
C GLU A 121 9.63 -1.07 4.50
N CYS A 122 8.54 -0.32 4.61
CA CYS A 122 7.77 0.17 3.49
C CYS A 122 7.55 1.68 3.58
N VAL A 123 7.30 2.30 2.43
CA VAL A 123 7.02 3.74 2.31
C VAL A 123 5.80 3.96 1.39
N PRO A 124 4.94 4.92 1.72
CA PRO A 124 3.95 5.41 0.77
C PRO A 124 4.63 6.27 -0.29
N PHE A 125 4.10 6.22 -1.52
CA PHE A 125 4.45 7.12 -2.60
C PHE A 125 3.32 8.11 -2.86
N GLU A 126 3.70 9.35 -3.18
CA GLU A 126 2.75 10.37 -3.58
C GLU A 126 2.52 10.35 -5.10
N GLN A 127 1.31 10.71 -5.53
CA GLN A 127 1.05 10.83 -6.96
C GLN A 127 1.93 11.92 -7.58
N GLY A 128 2.57 11.60 -8.70
CA GLY A 128 3.46 12.53 -9.41
C GLY A 128 4.86 12.63 -8.80
N GLU A 129 5.11 11.94 -7.69
CA GLU A 129 6.42 11.85 -7.04
C GLU A 129 7.46 11.35 -8.03
N GLU A 130 8.62 12.01 -8.05
CA GLU A 130 9.69 11.69 -8.97
C GLU A 130 10.56 10.56 -8.44
N VAL A 131 10.81 9.56 -9.29
CA VAL A 131 11.58 8.38 -8.94
C VAL A 131 12.47 7.94 -10.11
N TYR A 132 13.61 7.32 -9.77
CA TYR A 132 14.49 6.63 -10.70
C TYR A 132 14.18 5.14 -10.67
N LEU A 133 13.96 4.55 -11.83
CA LEU A 133 13.94 3.09 -12.00
C LEU A 133 15.38 2.57 -11.87
N SER A 134 15.60 1.63 -10.95
CA SER A 134 16.92 1.03 -10.72
C SER A 134 17.03 -0.40 -11.25
N ASP A 135 15.96 -1.17 -11.14
CA ASP A 135 15.92 -2.56 -11.59
C ASP A 135 14.50 -2.89 -12.04
N THR A 136 14.38 -3.56 -13.18
CA THR A 136 13.12 -4.09 -13.67
C THR A 136 13.21 -5.61 -13.56
N ALA A 137 12.49 -6.19 -12.59
CA ALA A 137 12.24 -7.61 -12.62
C ALA A 137 11.17 -7.86 -13.69
N ILE A 138 11.60 -7.87 -14.96
CA ILE A 138 10.74 -7.80 -16.17
C ILE A 138 9.62 -8.86 -16.15
N PHE A 139 9.84 -10.01 -15.50
CA PHE A 139 8.89 -11.11 -15.48
C PHE A 139 7.92 -11.13 -14.29
N SER A 140 8.11 -10.32 -13.24
CA SER A 140 7.25 -10.36 -12.04
C SER A 140 6.26 -9.21 -11.92
N GLY A 141 6.25 -8.27 -12.88
CA GLY A 141 5.44 -7.05 -12.78
C GLY A 141 5.88 -6.11 -11.64
N LEU A 142 7.08 -6.34 -11.08
CA LEU A 142 7.65 -5.55 -10.00
C LEU A 142 8.88 -4.80 -10.49
N VAL A 143 9.07 -3.60 -9.97
CA VAL A 143 10.21 -2.74 -10.27
C VAL A 143 10.80 -2.18 -8.98
N GLN A 144 12.11 -1.93 -8.99
CA GLN A 144 12.76 -1.14 -7.95
C GLN A 144 12.79 0.32 -8.35
N VAL A 145 12.27 1.16 -7.46
CA VAL A 145 12.33 2.61 -7.57
C VAL A 145 13.20 3.21 -6.48
N ARG A 146 13.83 4.35 -6.79
CA ARG A 146 14.69 5.11 -5.89
C ARG A 146 14.35 6.59 -5.97
N ARG A 147 14.25 7.26 -4.84
CA ARG A 147 14.02 8.72 -4.78
C ARG A 147 15.28 9.49 -5.18
N PRO A 148 15.16 10.68 -5.80
CA PRO A 148 16.29 11.55 -6.07
C PRO A 148 17.11 11.86 -4.82
N GLY A 149 18.43 11.77 -4.93
CA GLY A 149 19.36 12.00 -3.80
C GLY A 149 19.34 10.92 -2.70
N LYS A 150 18.56 9.85 -2.87
CA LYS A 150 18.51 8.70 -1.95
C LYS A 150 19.25 7.50 -2.54
N THR A 151 19.70 6.60 -1.68
CA THR A 151 20.40 5.36 -2.07
C THR A 151 19.51 4.13 -1.87
N GLU A 152 18.50 4.27 -1.04
CA GLU A 152 17.49 3.27 -0.73
C GLU A 152 16.64 2.97 -1.97
N ARG A 153 16.36 1.68 -2.18
CA ARG A 153 15.54 1.20 -3.29
C ARG A 153 14.33 0.48 -2.73
N TRP A 154 13.18 0.75 -3.30
CA TRP A 154 11.91 0.17 -2.87
C TRP A 154 11.29 -0.61 -4.03
N TRP A 155 10.84 -1.83 -3.75
CA TRP A 155 10.06 -2.64 -4.66
C TRP A 155 8.62 -2.13 -4.69
N THR A 156 8.09 -1.93 -5.89
CA THR A 156 6.69 -1.55 -6.15
C THR A 156 6.21 -2.21 -7.45
N TYR A 157 4.94 -2.04 -7.80
CA TYR A 157 4.41 -2.54 -9.08
C TYR A 157 4.95 -1.72 -10.24
N ALA A 158 5.19 -2.36 -11.38
CA ALA A 158 5.61 -1.68 -12.60
C ALA A 158 4.61 -0.60 -13.04
N GLU A 159 3.31 -0.87 -12.86
CA GLU A 159 2.20 0.05 -13.16
C GLU A 159 2.16 1.28 -12.23
N ALA A 160 2.88 1.25 -11.11
CA ALA A 160 3.00 2.41 -10.24
C ALA A 160 3.79 3.55 -10.89
N VAL A 161 4.55 3.27 -11.95
CA VAL A 161 5.50 4.19 -12.57
C VAL A 161 5.12 4.49 -14.02
N ARG A 162 5.17 5.76 -14.42
CA ARG A 162 4.94 6.24 -15.80
C ARG A 162 6.11 7.08 -16.31
#